data_AF-A0A7V9RWV2-F1
#
_entry.id   AF-A0A7V9RWV2-F1
#
_cell.length_a   1.000
_cell.length_b   1.000
_cell.length_c   1.000
_cell.angle_alpha   90.00
_cell.angle_beta   90.00
_cell.angle_gamma   90.00
#
_symmetry.space_group_name_H-M   'P 1'
#
loop_
_entity.id
_entity.type
_entity.pdbx_description
1 polymer ?
#
loop_
_entity_poly.entity_id
_entity_poly.type
_entity_poly.pdbx_seq_one_letter_code
_entity_poly.pdbx_strand_id
1 'polypeptide(L)'
;MRGRYPDFDVLSEARHWDEVTRRVVLDRVERTPPLRYFTESQARTLEAFCDTVMAQDREPRIPVLAMVDDKLSEGRREGYRYADLPDDGETWRLVARALDEAAREHGADSLAAASADGRLRVCQAFATAELAGGVWDELPVARAWAVVMRDVLAAFYSHPWAWNEIGFGGPAYPRGYARLGVGQRELWEGEEAFVVDPVKDVSERGLE
;
A
#
# COMPACT_ATOMS: atom_id res chain seq x y z
N MET A 1 -4.65 -2.20 -13.66
CA MET A 1 -4.10 -3.48 -13.18
C MET A 1 -4.84 -4.63 -13.86
N ARG A 2 -4.17 -5.57 -14.56
CA ARG A 2 -4.78 -6.87 -14.92
C ARG A 2 -4.21 -7.88 -13.92
N GLY A 3 -4.90 -8.02 -12.79
CA GLY A 3 -4.52 -8.94 -11.72
C GLY A 3 -4.88 -10.38 -12.05
N ARG A 4 -4.83 -11.24 -11.03
CA ARG A 4 -5.14 -12.68 -11.13
C ARG A 4 -6.59 -12.98 -11.55
N TYR A 5 -7.47 -11.99 -11.39
CA TYR A 5 -8.90 -12.06 -11.73
C TYR A 5 -9.28 -10.96 -12.75
N PRO A 6 -8.93 -11.13 -14.04
CA PRO A 6 -9.07 -10.08 -15.05
C PRO A 6 -10.54 -9.72 -15.38
N ASP A 7 -11.46 -10.65 -15.15
CA ASP A 7 -12.89 -10.48 -15.45
C ASP A 7 -13.73 -10.18 -14.20
N PHE A 8 -13.09 -10.01 -13.03
CA PHE A 8 -13.76 -9.75 -11.77
C PHE A 8 -13.78 -8.25 -11.44
N ASP A 9 -14.95 -7.75 -11.08
CA ASP A 9 -15.12 -6.42 -10.54
C ASP A 9 -16.03 -6.46 -9.30
N VAL A 10 -15.42 -6.28 -8.13
CA VAL A 10 -16.10 -6.25 -6.84
C VAL A 10 -17.15 -5.14 -6.74
N LEU A 11 -17.01 -4.06 -7.52
CA LEU A 11 -18.00 -2.98 -7.51
C LEU A 11 -19.32 -3.40 -8.18
N SER A 12 -19.33 -4.44 -9.01
CA SER A 12 -20.57 -5.03 -9.53
C SER A 12 -21.46 -5.61 -8.41
N GLU A 13 -20.85 -5.91 -7.26
CA GLU A 13 -21.53 -6.43 -6.07
C GLU A 13 -22.07 -5.32 -5.15
N ALA A 14 -21.83 -4.05 -5.45
CA ALA A 14 -22.18 -2.93 -4.58
C ALA A 14 -23.67 -2.87 -4.19
N ARG A 15 -24.57 -3.34 -5.07
CA ARG A 15 -26.01 -3.40 -4.78
C ARG A 15 -26.39 -4.42 -3.71
N HIS A 16 -25.49 -5.36 -3.40
CA HIS A 16 -25.70 -6.42 -2.42
C HIS A 16 -25.14 -6.08 -1.04
N TRP A 17 -24.48 -4.93 -0.88
CA TRP A 17 -24.03 -4.42 0.42
C TRP A 17 -25.12 -3.56 1.06
N ASP A 18 -25.08 -3.46 2.39
CA ASP A 18 -25.91 -2.47 3.08
C ASP A 18 -25.53 -1.03 2.68
N GLU A 19 -26.44 -0.09 2.94
CA GLU A 19 -26.28 1.29 2.49
C GLU A 19 -25.02 1.97 3.05
N VAL A 20 -24.69 1.74 4.32
CA VAL A 20 -23.56 2.38 4.98
C VAL A 20 -22.25 1.87 4.38
N THR A 21 -22.11 0.54 4.29
CA THR A 21 -20.95 -0.10 3.67
C THR A 21 -20.78 0.35 2.23
N ARG A 22 -21.87 0.31 1.43
CA ARG A 22 -21.84 0.74 0.03
C ARG A 22 -21.36 2.17 -0.11
N ARG A 23 -21.87 3.09 0.73
CA ARG A 23 -21.46 4.49 0.70
C ARG A 23 -19.97 4.64 0.99
N VAL A 24 -19.46 4.02 2.05
CA VAL A 24 -18.04 4.11 2.44
C VAL A 24 -17.12 3.51 1.38
N VAL A 25 -17.52 2.40 0.75
CA VAL A 25 -16.70 1.74 -0.26
C VAL A 25 -16.65 2.53 -1.56
N LEU A 26 -17.80 2.99 -2.07
CA LEU A 26 -17.86 3.83 -3.27
C LEU A 26 -17.12 5.15 -3.07
N ASP A 27 -17.21 5.71 -1.85
CA ASP A 27 -16.50 6.93 -1.50
C ASP A 27 -15.00 6.87 -1.78
N ARG A 28 -14.34 5.75 -1.43
CA ARG A 28 -12.91 5.55 -1.66
C ARG A 28 -12.53 5.56 -3.13
N VAL A 29 -13.45 5.16 -4.01
CA VAL A 29 -13.24 5.11 -5.46
C VAL A 29 -13.52 6.47 -6.10
N GLU A 30 -14.55 7.16 -5.63
CA GLU A 30 -15.05 8.40 -6.23
C GLU A 30 -14.33 9.65 -5.71
N ARG A 31 -13.78 9.62 -4.49
CA ARG A 31 -13.16 10.76 -3.84
C ARG A 31 -11.74 10.44 -3.37
N THR A 32 -10.76 10.94 -4.12
CA THR A 32 -9.37 11.02 -3.66
C THR A 32 -9.20 12.26 -2.78
N PRO A 33 -8.84 12.13 -1.49
CA PRO A 33 -8.58 13.28 -0.65
C PRO A 33 -7.35 14.06 -1.15
N PRO A 34 -7.32 15.40 -1.00
CA PRO A 34 -6.13 16.17 -1.32
C PRO A 34 -5.03 15.94 -0.27
N LEU A 35 -3.78 16.13 -0.67
CA LEU A 35 -2.64 16.13 0.24
C LEU A 35 -2.62 17.42 1.08
N ARG A 36 -2.61 17.29 2.40
CA ARG A 36 -2.67 18.38 3.39
C ARG A 36 -1.59 18.26 4.47
N TYR A 37 -1.14 17.05 4.79
CA TYR A 37 -0.21 16.80 5.89
C TYR A 37 1.25 16.93 5.47
N PHE A 38 1.60 16.41 4.30
CA PHE A 38 2.94 16.44 3.75
C PHE A 38 3.20 17.70 2.92
N THR A 39 4.45 18.17 2.90
CA THR A 39 4.87 19.18 1.94
C THR A 39 4.88 18.59 0.52
N GLU A 40 4.88 19.45 -0.50
CA GLU A 40 4.94 19.01 -1.90
C GLU A 40 6.17 18.14 -2.20
N SER A 41 7.33 18.46 -1.62
CA SER A 41 8.54 17.67 -1.77
C SER A 41 8.43 16.31 -1.09
N GLN A 42 7.94 16.27 0.15
CA GLN A 42 7.69 15.01 0.88
C GLN A 42 6.70 14.13 0.13
N ALA A 43 5.63 14.73 -0.40
CA ALA A 43 4.61 14.01 -1.13
C ALA A 43 5.16 13.29 -2.37
N ARG A 44 5.97 13.96 -3.19
CA ARG A 44 6.58 13.31 -4.38
C ARG A 44 7.44 12.11 -4.00
N THR A 45 8.26 12.24 -2.95
CA THR A 45 9.11 11.15 -2.46
C THR A 45 8.27 9.99 -1.94
N LEU A 46 7.26 10.28 -1.13
CA LEU A 46 6.40 9.27 -0.53
C LEU A 46 5.44 8.62 -1.54
N GLU A 47 5.01 9.31 -2.59
CA GLU A 47 4.27 8.74 -3.72
C GLU A 47 5.14 7.70 -4.44
N ALA A 48 6.38 8.07 -4.80
CA ALA A 48 7.31 7.17 -5.44
C ALA A 48 7.62 5.94 -4.58
N PHE A 49 7.74 6.13 -3.26
CA PHE A 49 7.87 5.05 -2.29
C PHE A 49 6.63 4.14 -2.28
N CYS A 50 5.43 4.68 -2.04
CA CYS A 50 4.18 3.93 -1.95
C CYS A 50 3.92 3.12 -3.23
N ASP A 51 4.13 3.73 -4.40
CA ASP A 51 3.97 3.06 -5.69
C ASP A 51 4.97 1.92 -5.87
N THR A 52 6.22 2.11 -5.43
CA THR A 52 7.25 1.07 -5.55
C THR A 52 6.94 -0.11 -4.64
N VAL A 53 6.62 0.12 -3.36
CA VAL A 53 6.39 -0.97 -2.40
C VAL A 53 5.08 -1.72 -2.65
N MET A 54 4.10 -1.09 -3.31
CA MET A 54 2.83 -1.72 -3.72
C MET A 54 2.83 -2.17 -5.20
N ALA A 55 3.98 -2.17 -5.87
CA ALA A 55 4.12 -2.58 -7.28
C ALA A 55 3.12 -1.89 -8.24
N GLN A 56 2.83 -0.61 -8.00
CA GLN A 56 1.91 0.19 -8.81
C GLN A 56 2.60 0.73 -10.07
N ASP A 57 3.06 -0.17 -10.95
CA ASP A 57 3.88 0.21 -12.11
C ASP A 57 3.09 0.87 -13.25
N ARG A 58 1.74 0.84 -13.20
CA ARG A 58 0.88 1.29 -14.30
C ARG A 58 -0.42 1.90 -13.77
N GLU A 59 -0.96 2.84 -14.54
CA GLU A 59 -2.28 3.41 -14.28
C GLU A 59 -3.44 2.43 -14.59
N PRO A 60 -4.61 2.61 -13.95
CA PRO A 60 -4.84 3.50 -12.81
C PRO A 60 -4.20 2.96 -11.51
N ARG A 61 -3.72 3.85 -10.65
CA ARG A 61 -3.13 3.54 -9.34
C ARG A 61 -4.09 3.83 -8.19
N ILE A 62 -4.01 3.04 -7.12
CA ILE A 62 -4.65 3.34 -5.85
C ILE A 62 -3.92 4.54 -5.23
N PRO A 63 -4.63 5.60 -4.78
CA PRO A 63 -4.01 6.81 -4.25
C PRO A 63 -3.56 6.61 -2.79
N VAL A 64 -2.65 5.66 -2.56
CA VAL A 64 -2.19 5.23 -1.23
C VAL A 64 -1.71 6.40 -0.39
N LEU A 65 -0.82 7.24 -0.93
CA LEU A 65 -0.30 8.38 -0.17
C LEU A 65 -1.42 9.33 0.25
N ALA A 66 -2.37 9.62 -0.64
CA ALA A 66 -3.48 10.52 -0.31
C ALA A 66 -4.31 10.01 0.87
N MET A 67 -4.55 8.70 0.93
CA MET A 67 -5.29 8.08 2.03
C MET A 67 -4.50 8.10 3.35
N VAL A 68 -3.18 7.91 3.29
CA VAL A 68 -2.28 8.04 4.45
C VAL A 68 -2.20 9.49 4.93
N ASP A 69 -2.03 10.44 4.01
CA ASP A 69 -1.99 11.87 4.30
C ASP A 69 -3.29 12.32 4.97
N ASP A 70 -4.45 11.93 4.43
CA ASP A 70 -5.74 12.27 5.00
C ASP A 70 -5.88 11.76 6.44
N LYS A 71 -5.51 10.49 6.69
CA LYS A 71 -5.46 9.90 8.04
C LYS A 71 -4.59 10.72 9.01
N LEU A 72 -3.38 11.09 8.59
CA LEU A 72 -2.45 11.88 9.40
C LEU A 72 -2.95 13.31 9.61
N SER A 73 -3.58 13.91 8.60
CA SER A 73 -4.17 15.26 8.66
C SER A 73 -5.34 15.34 9.64
N GLU A 74 -6.13 14.26 9.74
CA GLU A 74 -7.23 14.12 10.70
C GLU A 74 -6.75 13.72 12.11
N GLY A 75 -5.45 13.45 12.27
CA GLY A 75 -4.88 13.03 13.55
C GLY A 75 -5.35 11.66 14.02
N ARG A 76 -5.79 10.78 13.10
CA ARG A 76 -6.19 9.40 13.42
C ARG A 76 -4.95 8.57 13.78
N ARG A 77 -4.99 7.90 14.95
CA ARG A 77 -3.87 7.14 15.53
C ARG A 77 -4.28 5.70 15.82
N GLU A 78 -3.29 4.81 15.90
CA GLU A 78 -3.51 3.38 16.23
C GLU A 78 -3.76 3.11 17.72
N GLY A 79 -3.56 4.08 18.59
CA GLY A 79 -3.68 3.89 20.05
C GLY A 79 -2.47 3.21 20.70
N TYR A 80 -1.41 2.90 19.95
CA TYR A 80 -0.11 2.47 20.45
C TYR A 80 1.02 3.14 19.65
N ARG A 81 2.25 3.14 20.20
CA ARG A 81 3.47 3.54 19.51
C ARG A 81 4.68 2.79 20.07
N TYR A 82 5.75 2.67 19.29
CA TYR A 82 7.04 2.24 19.83
C TYR A 82 7.62 3.33 20.73
N ALA A 83 8.28 2.93 21.82
CA ALA A 83 8.79 3.89 22.81
C ALA A 83 10.02 4.67 22.32
N ASP A 84 10.75 4.13 21.35
CA ASP A 84 11.98 4.66 20.76
C ASP A 84 11.77 5.23 19.34
N LEU A 85 10.51 5.40 18.92
CA LEU A 85 10.16 6.17 17.74
C LEU A 85 9.43 7.45 18.13
N PRO A 86 9.55 8.50 17.30
CA PRO A 86 8.60 9.61 17.30
C PRO A 86 7.15 9.13 17.10
N ASP A 87 6.19 10.04 17.17
CA ASP A 87 4.85 9.69 16.68
C ASP A 87 4.88 9.35 15.18
N ASP A 88 3.84 8.64 14.73
CA ASP A 88 3.77 8.14 13.36
C ASP A 88 3.92 9.27 12.32
N GLY A 89 3.33 10.43 12.58
CA GLY A 89 3.38 11.56 11.67
C GLY A 89 4.78 12.14 11.50
N GLU A 90 5.55 12.22 12.58
CA GLU A 90 6.95 12.62 12.51
C GLU A 90 7.84 11.52 11.91
N THR A 91 7.55 10.25 12.22
CA THR A 91 8.22 9.09 11.63
C THR A 91 8.11 9.13 10.10
N TRP A 92 6.92 9.39 9.55
CA TRP A 92 6.71 9.54 8.11
C TRP A 92 7.53 10.70 7.49
N ARG A 93 7.68 11.83 8.19
CA ARG A 93 8.50 12.95 7.71
C ARG A 93 9.99 12.63 7.72
N LEU A 94 10.47 11.95 8.75
CA LEU A 94 11.86 11.48 8.82
C LEU A 94 12.13 10.48 7.69
N VAL A 95 11.24 9.51 7.47
CA VAL A 95 11.34 8.55 6.37
C VAL A 95 11.37 9.25 5.01
N ALA A 96 10.51 10.24 4.76
CA ALA A 96 10.54 10.99 3.51
C ALA A 96 11.90 11.65 3.25
N ARG A 97 12.50 12.27 4.28
CA ARG A 97 13.83 12.89 4.19
C ARG A 97 14.92 11.84 3.95
N ALA A 98 14.88 10.75 4.71
CA ALA A 98 15.90 9.69 4.70
C ALA A 98 15.90 8.88 3.40
N LEU A 99 14.72 8.66 2.79
CA LEU A 99 14.60 8.03 1.46
C LEU A 99 15.22 8.88 0.36
N ASP A 100 15.06 10.19 0.42
CA ASP A 100 15.68 11.12 -0.51
C ASP A 100 17.20 11.17 -0.36
N GLU A 101 17.72 11.11 0.87
CA GLU A 101 19.15 10.99 1.14
C GLU A 101 19.72 9.68 0.57
N ALA A 102 19.07 8.55 0.86
CA ALA A 102 19.47 7.25 0.31
C ALA A 102 19.47 7.23 -1.24
N ALA A 103 18.50 7.89 -1.88
CA ALA A 103 18.48 8.02 -3.33
C ALA A 103 19.67 8.85 -3.87
N ARG A 104 20.08 9.91 -3.16
CA ARG A 104 21.24 10.74 -3.52
C ARG A 104 22.56 10.01 -3.40
N GLU A 105 22.71 9.15 -2.41
CA GLU A 105 23.89 8.27 -2.29
C GLU A 105 24.05 7.34 -3.51
N HIS A 106 22.94 7.05 -4.19
CA HIS A 106 22.92 6.29 -5.45
C HIS A 106 22.87 7.15 -6.72
N GLY A 107 23.09 8.46 -6.61
CA GLY A 107 23.24 9.37 -7.74
C GLY A 107 21.94 9.96 -8.32
N ALA A 108 20.81 9.84 -7.62
CA ALA A 108 19.55 10.48 -8.00
C ALA A 108 19.24 11.72 -7.13
N ASP A 109 18.58 12.75 -7.65
CA ASP A 109 18.30 13.98 -6.88
C ASP A 109 17.32 13.77 -5.70
N SER A 110 16.45 12.77 -5.84
CA SER A 110 15.41 12.35 -4.87
C SER A 110 14.96 10.93 -5.22
N LEU A 111 14.21 10.27 -4.32
CA LEU A 111 13.61 8.97 -4.65
C LEU A 111 12.65 9.09 -5.84
N ALA A 112 11.91 10.19 -5.91
CA ALA A 112 11.01 10.48 -7.03
C ALA A 112 11.75 10.66 -8.36
N ALA A 113 12.98 11.16 -8.35
CA ALA A 113 13.81 11.30 -9.56
C ALA A 113 14.58 10.02 -9.92
N ALA A 114 14.67 9.03 -9.02
CA ALA A 114 15.38 7.79 -9.28
C ALA A 114 14.68 6.93 -10.34
N SER A 115 15.47 6.11 -11.05
CA SER A 115 14.95 5.06 -11.95
C SER A 115 14.15 4.01 -11.16
N ALA A 116 13.34 3.20 -11.86
CA ALA A 116 12.58 2.12 -11.23
C ALA A 116 13.48 1.18 -10.40
N ASP A 117 14.59 0.74 -10.97
CA ASP A 117 15.59 -0.09 -10.27
C ASP A 117 16.24 0.64 -9.08
N GLY A 118 16.44 1.95 -9.20
CA GLY A 118 16.96 2.78 -8.11
C GLY A 118 16.00 2.88 -6.94
N ARG A 119 14.71 3.12 -7.23
CA ARG A 119 13.65 3.15 -6.20
C ARG A 119 13.51 1.79 -5.54
N LEU A 120 13.47 0.71 -6.32
CA LEU A 120 13.37 -0.65 -5.80
C LEU A 120 14.54 -0.97 -4.88
N ARG A 121 15.77 -0.62 -5.27
CA ARG A 121 16.96 -0.84 -4.45
C ARG A 121 16.87 -0.15 -3.09
N VAL A 122 16.48 1.13 -3.06
CA VAL A 122 16.32 1.89 -1.81
C VAL A 122 15.18 1.30 -0.96
N CYS A 123 14.05 0.96 -1.57
CA CYS A 123 12.93 0.35 -0.85
C CYS A 123 13.28 -1.03 -0.28
N GLN A 124 14.03 -1.84 -1.02
CA GLN A 124 14.51 -3.14 -0.56
C GLN A 124 15.45 -2.99 0.65
N ALA A 125 16.42 -2.07 0.57
CA ALA A 125 17.33 -1.79 1.69
C ALA A 125 16.58 -1.26 2.92
N PHE A 126 15.48 -0.51 2.73
CA PHE A 126 14.63 -0.09 3.84
C PHE A 126 13.87 -1.29 4.44
N ALA A 127 13.32 -2.17 3.60
CA ALA A 127 12.60 -3.37 4.02
C ALA A 127 13.47 -4.36 4.81
N THR A 128 14.75 -4.49 4.44
CA THR A 128 15.74 -5.34 5.11
C THR A 128 16.45 -4.65 6.28
N ALA A 129 16.12 -3.37 6.55
CA ALA A 129 16.75 -2.54 7.57
C ALA A 129 18.28 -2.36 7.39
N GLU A 130 18.73 -2.28 6.15
CA GLU A 130 20.14 -2.12 5.75
C GLU A 130 20.54 -0.65 5.53
N LEU A 131 19.59 0.28 5.54
CA LEU A 131 19.86 1.71 5.47
C LEU A 131 20.51 2.20 6.78
N ALA A 132 21.51 3.06 6.66
CA ALA A 132 22.28 3.60 7.78
C ALA A 132 22.84 4.98 7.44
N GLY A 133 23.24 5.75 8.46
CA GLY A 133 23.82 7.07 8.26
C GLY A 133 22.77 8.17 8.08
N GLY A 134 23.20 9.41 8.33
CA GLY A 134 22.35 10.58 8.18
C GLY A 134 21.10 10.47 9.05
N VAL A 135 19.93 10.64 8.44
CA VAL A 135 18.65 10.58 9.14
C VAL A 135 18.32 9.17 9.64
N TRP A 136 18.85 8.12 9.00
CA TRP A 136 18.61 6.74 9.45
C TRP A 136 19.23 6.44 10.81
N ASP A 137 20.21 7.23 11.28
CA ASP A 137 20.77 7.13 12.63
C ASP A 137 19.84 7.75 13.70
N GLU A 138 18.83 8.54 13.29
CA GLU A 138 17.85 9.17 14.20
C GLU A 138 16.67 8.24 14.54
N LEU A 139 16.49 7.12 13.83
CA LEU A 139 15.34 6.22 14.03
C LEU A 139 15.69 4.73 13.87
N PRO A 140 15.08 3.83 14.65
CA PRO A 140 15.17 2.39 14.39
C PRO A 140 14.53 2.02 13.04
N VAL A 141 15.36 1.77 12.02
CA VAL A 141 14.96 1.54 10.62
C VAL A 141 13.87 0.46 10.48
N ALA A 142 14.07 -0.70 11.09
CA ALA A 142 13.10 -1.80 11.04
C ALA A 142 11.73 -1.42 11.63
N ARG A 143 11.70 -0.59 12.67
CA ARG A 143 10.44 -0.14 13.29
C ARG A 143 9.77 0.94 12.45
N ALA A 144 10.55 1.84 11.84
CA ALA A 144 10.01 2.83 10.92
C ALA A 144 9.39 2.17 9.69
N TRP A 145 10.03 1.13 9.13
CA TRP A 145 9.43 0.29 8.08
C TRP A 145 8.09 -0.29 8.52
N ALA A 146 8.01 -0.86 9.73
CA ALA A 146 6.77 -1.43 10.26
C ALA A 146 5.64 -0.39 10.40
N VAL A 147 5.94 0.83 10.87
CA VAL A 147 4.95 1.92 10.98
C VAL A 147 4.45 2.36 9.60
N VAL A 148 5.37 2.62 8.67
CA VAL A 148 5.04 3.07 7.32
C VAL A 148 4.25 2.01 6.55
N MET A 149 4.70 0.76 6.58
CA MET A 149 4.02 -0.33 5.86
C MET A 149 2.67 -0.67 6.46
N ARG A 150 2.48 -0.55 7.77
CA ARG A 150 1.15 -0.70 8.39
C ARG A 150 0.15 0.27 7.74
N ASP A 151 0.52 1.53 7.60
CA ASP A 151 -0.34 2.57 7.04
C ASP A 151 -0.55 2.39 5.53
N VAL A 152 0.52 2.05 4.80
CA VAL A 152 0.47 1.75 3.35
C VAL A 152 -0.45 0.56 3.05
N LEU A 153 -0.29 -0.56 3.76
CA LEU A 153 -1.08 -1.78 3.56
C LEU A 153 -2.55 -1.54 3.95
N ALA A 154 -2.80 -0.82 5.05
CA ALA A 154 -4.15 -0.46 5.45
C ALA A 154 -4.84 0.42 4.39
N ALA A 155 -4.13 1.40 3.84
CA ALA A 155 -4.66 2.22 2.75
C ALA A 155 -4.93 1.38 1.49
N PHE A 156 -3.93 0.65 1.00
CA PHE A 156 -4.00 -0.13 -0.23
C PHE A 156 -5.11 -1.19 -0.19
N TYR A 157 -5.10 -2.08 0.81
CA TYR A 157 -6.08 -3.17 0.91
C TYR A 157 -7.47 -2.73 1.38
N SER A 158 -7.66 -1.45 1.75
CA SER A 158 -9.01 -0.90 1.96
C SER A 158 -9.69 -0.44 0.66
N HIS A 159 -8.94 -0.34 -0.44
CA HIS A 159 -9.44 0.14 -1.73
C HIS A 159 -9.99 -1.02 -2.60
N PRO A 160 -11.18 -0.88 -3.21
CA PRO A 160 -11.82 -1.96 -3.99
C PRO A 160 -10.99 -2.50 -5.16
N TRP A 161 -10.13 -1.69 -5.75
CA TRP A 161 -9.25 -2.15 -6.83
C TRP A 161 -8.24 -3.20 -6.36
N ALA A 162 -7.76 -3.12 -5.11
CA ALA A 162 -6.89 -4.16 -4.55
C ALA A 162 -7.68 -5.46 -4.33
N TRP A 163 -8.98 -5.38 -4.05
CA TRP A 163 -9.84 -6.56 -3.88
C TRP A 163 -10.00 -7.31 -5.19
N ASN A 164 -10.11 -6.60 -6.32
CA ASN A 164 -10.14 -7.21 -7.65
C ASN A 164 -8.84 -7.97 -7.95
N GLU A 165 -7.70 -7.44 -7.50
CA GLU A 165 -6.41 -8.09 -7.71
C GLU A 165 -6.30 -9.43 -6.97
N ILE A 166 -6.76 -9.48 -5.72
CA ILE A 166 -6.66 -10.67 -4.85
C ILE A 166 -7.90 -11.56 -4.88
N GLY A 167 -8.94 -11.20 -5.63
CA GLY A 167 -10.19 -11.96 -5.74
C GLY A 167 -11.08 -11.89 -4.51
N PHE A 168 -10.94 -10.86 -3.69
CA PHE A 168 -11.80 -10.70 -2.51
C PHE A 168 -13.21 -10.26 -2.93
N GLY A 169 -14.22 -11.07 -2.59
CA GLY A 169 -15.64 -10.83 -2.93
C GLY A 169 -16.29 -9.61 -2.27
N GLY A 170 -15.54 -8.85 -1.47
CA GLY A 170 -16.01 -7.67 -0.76
C GLY A 170 -16.78 -7.99 0.53
N PRO A 171 -17.39 -6.97 1.15
CA PRO A 171 -18.17 -7.13 2.37
C PRO A 171 -19.34 -8.12 2.21
N ALA A 172 -19.53 -8.96 3.22
CA ALA A 172 -20.55 -10.01 3.19
C ALA A 172 -21.96 -9.47 3.47
N TYR A 173 -22.12 -8.49 4.35
CA TYR A 173 -23.43 -8.11 4.86
C TYR A 173 -24.24 -7.27 3.85
N PRO A 174 -25.55 -7.51 3.68
CA PRO A 174 -26.37 -8.53 4.37
C PRO A 174 -26.41 -9.92 3.72
N ARG A 175 -25.91 -10.09 2.49
CA ARG A 175 -26.04 -11.34 1.73
C ARG A 175 -25.41 -12.56 2.41
N GLY A 176 -24.26 -12.37 3.05
CA GLY A 176 -23.40 -13.42 3.59
C GLY A 176 -22.55 -14.13 2.53
N TYR A 177 -21.66 -15.01 3.02
CA TYR A 177 -21.02 -16.07 2.23
C TYR A 177 -21.67 -17.40 2.63
N ALA A 178 -22.12 -18.18 1.64
CA ALA A 178 -22.70 -19.50 1.76
C ALA A 178 -21.68 -20.63 1.48
N ARG A 179 -20.63 -20.36 0.70
CA ARG A 179 -19.59 -21.32 0.31
C ARG A 179 -18.38 -21.22 1.24
N LEU A 180 -18.43 -21.94 2.36
CA LEU A 180 -17.40 -21.87 3.42
C LEU A 180 -16.31 -22.97 3.31
N GLY A 181 -16.43 -23.87 2.33
CA GLY A 181 -15.47 -24.97 2.16
C GLY A 181 -14.17 -24.51 1.46
N VAL A 182 -13.04 -25.15 1.79
CA VAL A 182 -11.77 -24.90 1.11
C VAL A 182 -11.89 -25.17 -0.39
N GLY A 183 -11.44 -24.23 -1.22
CA GLY A 183 -11.51 -24.32 -2.68
C GLY A 183 -12.93 -24.15 -3.24
N GLN A 184 -13.92 -23.79 -2.40
CA GLN A 184 -15.23 -23.38 -2.88
C GLN A 184 -15.24 -21.89 -3.17
N ARG A 185 -16.11 -21.49 -4.08
CA ARG A 185 -16.25 -20.13 -4.58
C ARG A 185 -17.73 -19.80 -4.70
N GLU A 186 -18.10 -18.58 -4.36
CA GLU A 186 -19.43 -18.06 -4.62
C GLU A 186 -19.70 -17.86 -6.11
N LEU A 187 -20.98 -17.84 -6.50
CA LEU A 187 -21.34 -17.63 -7.92
C LEU A 187 -20.92 -16.25 -8.46
N TRP A 188 -20.69 -15.28 -7.57
CA TRP A 188 -20.29 -13.91 -7.89
C TRP A 188 -18.80 -13.63 -7.68
N GLU A 189 -18.03 -14.60 -7.17
CA GLU A 189 -16.58 -14.44 -7.02
C GLU A 189 -15.88 -14.73 -8.36
N GLY A 190 -14.78 -14.02 -8.62
CA GLY A 190 -13.99 -14.15 -9.84
C GLY A 190 -13.33 -15.51 -10.00
N GLU A 191 -13.19 -15.97 -11.25
CA GLU A 191 -12.33 -17.11 -11.54
C GLU A 191 -10.90 -16.63 -11.72
N GLU A 192 -9.99 -17.41 -11.17
CA GLU A 192 -8.58 -17.16 -11.28
C GLU A 192 -8.09 -17.49 -12.70
N ALA A 193 -7.45 -16.54 -13.38
CA ALA A 193 -6.97 -16.76 -14.74
C ALA A 193 -5.74 -17.67 -14.82
N PHE A 194 -4.92 -17.70 -13.77
CA PHE A 194 -3.72 -18.52 -13.68
C PHE A 194 -3.32 -18.77 -12.23
N VAL A 195 -2.92 -20.01 -11.93
CA VAL A 195 -2.38 -20.43 -10.64
C VAL A 195 -0.86 -20.37 -10.69
N VAL A 196 -0.29 -19.32 -10.13
CA VAL A 196 1.13 -19.23 -9.83
C VAL A 196 1.26 -19.28 -8.31
N ASP A 197 1.97 -20.28 -7.80
CA ASP A 197 2.36 -20.36 -6.40
C ASP A 197 3.47 -19.32 -6.17
N PRO A 198 3.21 -18.22 -5.44
CA PRO A 198 4.18 -17.14 -5.33
C PRO A 198 5.45 -17.57 -4.59
N VAL A 199 5.37 -18.53 -3.67
CA VAL A 199 6.55 -19.03 -2.95
C VAL A 199 7.44 -19.82 -3.90
N LYS A 200 6.83 -20.69 -4.72
CA LYS A 200 7.59 -21.43 -5.73
C LYS A 200 8.12 -20.53 -6.83
N ASP A 201 7.33 -19.56 -7.32
CA ASP A 201 7.76 -18.63 -8.37
C ASP A 201 8.98 -17.82 -7.93
N VAL A 202 8.95 -17.27 -6.71
CA VAL A 202 10.08 -16.53 -6.13
C VAL A 202 11.32 -17.41 -6.03
N SER A 203 11.16 -18.65 -5.53
CA SER A 203 12.24 -19.62 -5.40
C SER A 203 12.85 -20.00 -6.76
N GLU A 204 12.00 -20.35 -7.74
CA GLU A 204 12.40 -20.74 -9.09
C GLU A 204 13.10 -19.60 -9.83
N ARG A 205 12.78 -18.35 -9.49
CA ARG A 205 13.40 -17.15 -10.06
C ARG A 205 14.62 -16.66 -9.28
N GLY A 206 14.95 -17.28 -8.15
CA GLY A 206 16.08 -16.90 -7.31
C GLY A 206 15.95 -15.50 -6.72
N LEU A 207 14.72 -15.10 -6.33
CA LEU A 207 14.39 -13.78 -5.79
C LEU A 207 14.22 -13.78 -4.26
N GLU A 208 14.75 -14.81 -3.58
CA GLU A 208 14.72 -14.98 -2.11
C GLU A 208 15.73 -14.10 -1.37
#